data_AF-A0A0W0YHU5-F1
#
_entry.id   AF-A0A0W0YHU5-F1
#
_cell.length_a   1.000
_cell.length_b   1.000
_cell.length_c   1.000
_cell.angle_alpha   90.00
_cell.angle_beta   90.00
_cell.angle_gamma   90.00
#
_symmetry.space_group_name_H-M   'P 1'
#
loop_
_entity.id
_entity.type
_entity.pdbx_description
1 polymer ?
#
loop_
_entity_poly.entity_id
_entity_poly.type
_entity_poly.pdbx_seq_one_letter_code
_entity_poly.pdbx_strand_id
1 'polypeptide(L)'
;MRQLMLLSLILFTGLVNASPHCAGIHTWHNVTAKEGQWNVILQPISQQSYFADAACNALTTTTLSTAHSLIYGFGFSKDADFDIAYTLTAVKQEASFQSKACVFVITAKGPAQPDITALSYHGAVCEWSIVPGIGEDFVIG
;
A
#
# COMPACT_ATOMS: atom_id res chain seq x y z
N MET A 1 56.67 -4.88 17.30
CA MET A 1 55.61 -4.21 16.53
C MET A 1 54.78 -5.25 15.80
N ARG A 2 53.53 -5.48 16.21
CA ARG A 2 52.45 -6.04 15.38
C ARG A 2 51.14 -5.97 16.17
N GLN A 3 50.42 -4.86 16.03
CA GLN A 3 49.01 -4.76 16.46
C GLN A 3 48.18 -5.58 15.47
N LEU A 4 47.52 -6.65 15.93
CA LEU A 4 46.45 -7.30 15.19
C LEU A 4 45.19 -6.44 15.34
N MET A 5 44.80 -5.76 14.27
CA MET A 5 43.51 -5.09 14.16
C MET A 5 42.46 -6.16 13.82
N LEU A 6 41.58 -6.51 14.77
CA LEU A 6 40.39 -7.32 14.47
C LEU A 6 39.37 -6.41 13.77
N LEU A 7 39.11 -6.68 12.49
CA LEU A 7 37.98 -6.11 11.75
C LEU A 7 36.72 -6.89 12.13
N SER A 8 35.85 -6.31 12.96
CA SER A 8 34.50 -6.84 13.19
C SER A 8 33.63 -6.57 11.96
N LEU A 9 33.32 -7.62 11.21
CA LEU A 9 32.35 -7.57 10.12
C LEU A 9 30.94 -7.64 10.72
N ILE A 10 30.30 -6.48 10.87
CA ILE A 10 28.89 -6.40 11.27
C ILE A 10 28.05 -6.79 10.04
N LEU A 11 27.55 -8.02 10.00
CA LEU A 11 26.49 -8.40 9.06
C LEU A 11 25.21 -7.68 9.47
N PHE A 12 24.83 -6.63 8.73
CA PHE A 12 23.47 -6.13 8.72
C PHE A 12 22.59 -7.16 7.99
N THR A 13 21.95 -8.06 8.74
CA THR A 13 20.82 -8.83 8.22
C THR A 13 19.65 -7.88 8.07
N GLY A 14 19.49 -7.30 6.88
CA GLY A 14 18.26 -6.60 6.53
C GLY A 14 17.09 -7.58 6.64
N LEU A 15 16.13 -7.28 7.51
CA LEU A 15 14.87 -8.00 7.56
C LEU A 15 14.08 -7.69 6.29
N VAL A 16 14.22 -8.55 5.28
CA VAL A 16 13.26 -8.60 4.17
C VAL A 16 11.95 -9.13 4.73
N ASN A 17 11.00 -8.23 4.98
CA ASN A 17 9.64 -8.63 5.33
C ASN A 17 9.06 -9.37 4.12
N ALA A 18 8.92 -10.69 4.23
CA ALA A 18 8.24 -11.48 3.22
C ALA A 18 6.77 -11.05 3.16
N SER A 19 6.25 -10.85 1.95
CA SER A 19 4.82 -10.58 1.75
C SER A 19 3.99 -11.76 2.26
N PRO A 20 2.81 -11.53 2.88
CA PRO A 20 1.94 -12.61 3.30
C PRO A 20 1.55 -13.51 2.12
N HIS A 21 1.42 -14.82 2.34
CA HIS A 21 1.00 -15.74 1.30
C HIS A 21 -0.49 -16.04 1.42
N CYS A 22 -1.30 -15.36 0.61
CA CYS A 22 -2.74 -15.59 0.50
C CYS A 22 -3.07 -16.11 -0.90
N ALA A 23 -3.88 -17.17 -0.99
CA ALA A 23 -4.26 -17.75 -2.27
C ALA A 23 -4.99 -16.71 -3.15
N GLY A 24 -4.50 -16.50 -4.37
CA GLY A 24 -5.12 -15.60 -5.35
C GLY A 24 -4.77 -14.11 -5.20
N ILE A 25 -3.98 -13.73 -4.19
CA ILE A 25 -3.36 -12.41 -4.11
C ILE A 25 -2.13 -12.36 -5.02
N HIS A 26 -2.02 -11.31 -5.82
CA HIS A 26 -0.94 -11.14 -6.81
C HIS A 26 0.06 -10.06 -6.42
N THR A 27 -0.40 -8.99 -5.77
CA THR A 27 0.45 -7.87 -5.31
C THR A 27 0.10 -7.50 -3.87
N TRP A 28 1.09 -6.95 -3.17
CA TRP A 28 0.97 -6.46 -1.80
C TRP A 28 1.39 -5.01 -1.72
N HIS A 29 0.62 -4.25 -0.95
CA HIS A 29 0.76 -2.81 -0.85
C HIS A 29 0.79 -2.40 0.61
N ASN A 30 1.45 -1.28 0.90
CA ASN A 30 1.56 -0.74 2.24
C ASN A 30 1.03 0.69 2.27
N VAL A 31 0.28 1.06 3.29
CA VAL A 31 -0.27 2.42 3.45
C VAL A 31 0.13 2.94 4.82
N THR A 32 0.81 4.08 4.85
CA THR A 32 1.27 4.69 6.09
C THR A 32 0.66 6.08 6.25
N ALA A 33 0.10 6.35 7.44
CA ALA A 33 -0.39 7.69 7.79
C ALA A 33 0.71 8.49 8.50
N LYS A 34 0.97 9.71 8.05
CA LYS A 34 1.89 10.67 8.69
C LYS A 34 1.27 11.31 9.93
N GLU A 35 -0.05 11.49 9.95
CA GLU A 35 -0.77 12.13 11.05
C GLU A 35 -2.21 11.61 11.19
N GLY A 36 -2.79 11.74 12.38
CA GLY A 36 -4.21 11.54 12.63
C GLY A 36 -4.72 10.10 12.45
N GLN A 37 -6.04 9.99 12.33
CA GLN A 37 -6.74 8.76 11.99
C GLN A 37 -7.49 8.94 10.67
N TRP A 38 -7.53 7.90 9.86
CA TRP A 38 -8.08 7.92 8.50
C TRP A 38 -9.02 6.75 8.30
N ASN A 39 -10.13 6.98 7.63
CA ASN A 39 -10.95 5.92 7.07
C ASN A 39 -10.41 5.60 5.67
N VAL A 40 -9.91 4.39 5.48
CA VAL A 40 -9.38 3.90 4.22
C VAL A 40 -10.43 3.00 3.56
N ILE A 41 -10.65 3.18 2.26
CA ILE A 41 -11.60 2.46 1.43
C ILE A 41 -10.87 1.97 0.19
N LEU A 42 -10.98 0.67 -0.08
CA LEU A 42 -10.51 0.00 -1.29
C LEU A 42 -11.71 -0.37 -2.14
N GLN A 43 -11.76 0.12 -3.37
CA GLN A 43 -12.94 -0.04 -4.22
C GLN A 43 -12.54 -0.43 -5.64
N PRO A 44 -12.99 -1.60 -6.15
CA PRO A 44 -12.83 -1.95 -7.55
C PRO A 44 -13.59 -0.97 -8.45
N ILE A 45 -12.99 -0.58 -9.58
CA ILE A 45 -13.66 0.18 -10.65
C ILE A 45 -13.98 -0.74 -11.83
N SER A 46 -13.01 -1.52 -12.28
CA SER A 46 -13.15 -2.47 -13.39
C SER A 46 -12.73 -3.87 -12.96
N GLN A 47 -13.32 -4.85 -13.64
CA GLN A 47 -13.11 -6.27 -13.42
C GLN A 47 -13.46 -6.76 -11.99
N GLN A 48 -13.79 -8.04 -11.88
CA GLN A 48 -13.98 -8.65 -10.57
C GLN A 48 -12.62 -8.85 -9.89
N SER A 49 -12.31 -7.94 -8.97
CA SER A 49 -11.13 -8.00 -8.10
C SER A 49 -11.56 -8.00 -6.63
N TYR A 50 -10.61 -8.36 -5.76
CA TYR A 50 -10.81 -8.43 -4.33
C TYR A 50 -9.55 -8.04 -3.59
N PHE A 51 -9.73 -7.72 -2.32
CA PHE A 51 -8.68 -7.23 -1.45
C PHE A 51 -8.65 -8.07 -0.19
N ALA A 52 -7.46 -8.29 0.35
CA ALA A 52 -7.29 -9.02 1.60
C ALA A 52 -6.32 -8.29 2.54
N ASP A 53 -6.51 -8.44 3.85
CA ASP A 53 -5.51 -8.06 4.84
C ASP A 53 -4.37 -9.08 4.91
N ALA A 54 -3.35 -8.81 5.74
CA ALA A 54 -2.22 -9.71 5.93
C ALA A 54 -2.57 -11.08 6.55
N ALA A 55 -3.78 -11.22 7.11
CA ALA A 55 -4.33 -12.47 7.64
C ALA A 55 -5.26 -13.17 6.63
N CYS A 56 -5.29 -12.69 5.38
CA CYS A 56 -6.10 -13.20 4.27
C CYS A 56 -7.63 -13.01 4.45
N ASN A 57 -8.06 -12.10 5.32
CA ASN A 57 -9.48 -11.74 5.42
C ASN A 57 -9.84 -10.69 4.38
N ALA A 58 -11.07 -10.74 3.86
CA ALA A 58 -11.55 -9.73 2.93
C ALA A 58 -11.49 -8.32 3.53
N LEU A 59 -10.98 -7.36 2.77
CA LEU A 59 -10.71 -6.00 3.24
C LEU A 59 -11.19 -4.96 2.24
N THR A 60 -12.31 -4.29 2.51
CA THR A 60 -12.77 -3.16 1.68
C THR A 60 -12.67 -1.83 2.40
N THR A 61 -12.78 -1.83 3.72
CA THR A 61 -12.66 -0.63 4.55
C THR A 61 -11.90 -0.93 5.82
N THR A 62 -11.15 0.07 6.32
CA THR A 62 -10.48 -0.02 7.61
C THR A 62 -10.16 1.36 8.16
N THR A 63 -9.79 1.42 9.43
CA THR A 63 -9.22 2.61 10.05
C THR A 63 -7.69 2.50 10.09
N LEU A 64 -7.00 3.55 9.68
CA LEU A 64 -5.55 3.67 9.73
C LEU A 64 -5.16 4.81 10.66
N SER A 65 -4.11 4.61 11.46
CA SER A 65 -3.51 5.63 12.31
C SER A 65 -2.00 5.64 12.14
N THR A 66 -1.31 6.55 12.79
CA THR A 66 0.17 6.61 12.76
C THR A 66 0.86 5.45 13.49
N ALA A 67 0.11 4.65 14.28
CA ALA A 67 0.69 3.59 15.10
C ALA A 67 1.15 2.37 14.29
N HIS A 68 0.47 2.08 13.17
CA HIS A 68 0.73 0.90 12.35
C HIS A 68 0.41 1.24 10.89
N SER A 69 1.12 0.62 9.95
CA SER A 69 0.76 0.70 8.54
C SER A 69 -0.32 -0.32 8.18
N LEU A 70 -1.13 -0.02 7.18
CA LEU A 70 -2.06 -0.97 6.58
C LEU A 70 -1.32 -1.74 5.48
N ILE A 71 -1.27 -3.06 5.62
CA ILE A 71 -0.83 -3.96 4.56
C ILE A 71 -2.07 -4.57 3.92
N TYR A 72 -2.24 -4.41 2.61
CA TYR A 72 -3.31 -5.05 1.87
C TYR A 72 -2.80 -5.75 0.62
N GLY A 73 -3.42 -6.88 0.30
CA GLY A 73 -3.20 -7.64 -0.91
C GLY A 73 -4.27 -7.31 -1.95
N PHE A 74 -3.88 -7.28 -3.21
CA PHE A 74 -4.80 -7.15 -4.35
C PHE A 74 -4.84 -8.45 -5.15
N GLY A 75 -6.04 -8.97 -5.37
CA GLY A 75 -6.31 -10.23 -6.07
C GLY A 75 -7.30 -10.05 -7.21
N PHE A 76 -7.11 -10.83 -8.27
CA PHE A 76 -7.96 -10.87 -9.45
C PHE A 76 -7.93 -12.27 -10.08
N SER A 77 -8.88 -12.57 -10.98
CA SER A 77 -8.95 -13.86 -11.66
C SER A 77 -7.72 -14.12 -12.53
N LYS A 78 -7.34 -15.40 -12.72
CA LYS A 78 -6.24 -15.78 -13.63
C LYS A 78 -6.54 -15.47 -15.09
N ASP A 79 -7.81 -15.38 -15.44
CA ASP A 79 -8.27 -15.08 -16.80
C ASP A 79 -8.37 -13.57 -17.04
N ALA A 80 -7.67 -12.75 -16.25
CA ALA A 80 -7.71 -11.32 -16.40
C ALA A 80 -7.02 -10.85 -17.67
N ASP A 81 -7.68 -9.93 -18.38
CA ASP A 81 -7.16 -9.18 -19.52
C ASP A 81 -6.21 -8.04 -19.11
N PHE A 82 -6.01 -7.85 -17.79
CA PHE A 82 -5.23 -6.78 -17.17
C PHE A 82 -5.85 -5.38 -17.30
N ASP A 83 -7.13 -5.28 -17.65
CA ASP A 83 -7.91 -4.03 -17.56
C ASP A 83 -8.32 -3.76 -16.10
N ILE A 84 -7.31 -3.67 -15.24
CA ILE A 84 -7.44 -3.50 -13.79
C ILE A 84 -7.49 -2.01 -13.47
N ALA A 85 -8.55 -1.61 -12.77
CA ALA A 85 -8.67 -0.30 -12.16
C ALA A 85 -9.35 -0.41 -10.80
N TYR A 86 -8.79 0.24 -9.80
CA TYR A 86 -9.39 0.39 -8.48
C TYR A 86 -8.97 1.71 -7.82
N THR A 87 -9.62 2.05 -6.71
CA THR A 87 -9.21 3.19 -5.89
C THR A 87 -8.78 2.77 -4.50
N LEU A 88 -7.78 3.49 -4.00
CA LEU A 88 -7.52 3.62 -2.57
C LEU A 88 -7.92 5.04 -2.18
N THR A 89 -8.95 5.15 -1.34
CA THR A 89 -9.42 6.44 -0.82
C THR A 89 -9.18 6.49 0.67
N ALA A 90 -8.55 7.55 1.15
CA ALA A 90 -8.37 7.81 2.57
C ALA A 90 -8.98 9.15 2.93
N VAL A 91 -9.86 9.18 3.93
CA VAL A 91 -10.49 10.41 4.45
C VAL A 91 -10.11 10.58 5.92
N LYS A 92 -9.53 11.72 6.26
CA LYS A 92 -9.12 12.02 7.64
C LYS A 92 -10.35 12.14 8.53
N GLN A 93 -10.32 11.45 9.67
CA GLN A 93 -11.36 11.51 10.68
C GLN A 93 -11.20 12.77 11.51
N GLU A 94 -11.95 13.81 11.15
CA GLU A 94 -12.00 15.07 11.89
C GLU A 94 -13.41 15.67 11.81
N ALA A 95 -13.82 16.39 12.86
CA ALA A 95 -15.17 16.99 12.95
C ALA A 95 -15.36 18.23 12.04
N SER A 96 -14.49 18.43 11.05
CA SER A 96 -14.46 19.61 10.18
C SER A 96 -15.10 19.31 8.83
N PHE A 97 -15.75 20.32 8.23
CA PHE A 97 -16.33 20.26 6.88
C PHE A 97 -15.27 20.24 5.74
N GLN A 98 -13.99 20.23 6.08
CA GLN A 98 -12.85 20.23 5.15
C GLN A 98 -11.93 19.05 5.40
N SER A 99 -12.49 17.86 5.68
CA SER A 99 -11.71 16.66 5.91
C SER A 99 -10.68 16.46 4.80
N LYS A 100 -9.41 16.39 5.18
CA LYS A 100 -8.33 16.01 4.25
C LYS A 100 -8.67 14.67 3.61
N ALA A 101 -8.41 14.54 2.31
CA ALA A 101 -8.61 13.28 1.62
C ALA A 101 -7.51 13.01 0.59
N CYS A 102 -7.12 11.75 0.49
CA CYS A 102 -6.30 11.21 -0.58
C CYS A 102 -7.13 10.25 -1.41
N VAL A 103 -7.11 10.41 -2.73
CA VAL A 103 -7.67 9.44 -3.67
C VAL A 103 -6.58 9.01 -4.62
N PHE A 104 -6.24 7.73 -4.59
CA PHE A 104 -5.35 7.11 -5.55
C PHE A 104 -6.20 6.32 -6.54
N VAL A 105 -6.10 6.67 -7.81
CA VAL A 105 -6.65 5.87 -8.91
C VAL A 105 -5.53 5.00 -9.42
N ILE A 106 -5.70 3.69 -9.28
CA ILE A 106 -4.65 2.70 -9.52
C ILE A 106 -5.06 1.85 -10.71
N THR A 107 -4.27 1.91 -11.78
CA THR A 107 -4.40 1.05 -12.95
C THR A 107 -3.05 0.41 -13.28
N ALA A 108 -3.02 -0.44 -14.31
CA ALA A 108 -1.80 -1.03 -14.81
C ALA A 108 -1.68 -0.88 -16.33
N LYS A 109 -0.49 -0.55 -16.82
CA LYS A 109 -0.15 -0.60 -18.26
C LYS A 109 0.41 -1.95 -18.70
N GLY A 110 0.61 -2.85 -17.74
CA GLY A 110 1.13 -4.20 -17.93
C GLY A 110 1.63 -4.81 -16.61
N PRO A 111 2.12 -6.06 -16.64
CA PRO A 111 2.67 -6.71 -15.47
C PRO A 111 3.81 -5.88 -14.86
N ALA A 112 3.72 -5.62 -13.55
CA ALA A 112 4.69 -4.81 -12.79
C ALA A 112 4.91 -3.38 -13.35
N GLN A 113 3.93 -2.84 -14.09
CA GLN A 113 3.93 -1.47 -14.61
C GLN A 113 2.67 -0.73 -14.14
N PRO A 114 2.63 -0.31 -12.86
CA PRO A 114 1.50 0.45 -12.34
C PRO A 114 1.43 1.83 -13.00
N ASP A 115 0.21 2.34 -13.15
CA ASP A 115 -0.08 3.70 -13.59
C ASP A 115 -1.03 4.34 -12.56
N ILE A 116 -0.46 5.14 -11.66
CA ILE A 116 -1.19 5.62 -10.47
C ILE A 116 -1.25 7.15 -10.49
N THR A 117 -2.48 7.66 -10.37
CA THR A 117 -2.72 9.08 -10.13
C THR A 117 -3.09 9.30 -8.67
N ALA A 118 -2.41 10.23 -8.01
CA ALA A 118 -2.73 10.66 -6.65
C ALA A 118 -3.42 12.03 -6.66
N LEU A 119 -4.56 12.12 -6.00
CA LEU A 119 -5.36 13.33 -5.86
C LEU A 119 -5.38 13.75 -4.39
N SER A 120 -4.92 14.97 -4.15
CA SER A 120 -4.84 15.56 -2.81
C SER A 120 -5.94 16.61 -2.62
N TYR A 121 -6.78 16.42 -1.60
CA TYR A 121 -7.88 17.33 -1.28
C TYR A 121 -7.65 18.02 0.06
N HIS A 122 -8.02 19.30 0.13
CA HIS A 122 -7.92 20.13 1.32
C HIS A 122 -6.52 20.16 1.98
N GLY A 123 -5.47 20.13 1.16
CA GLY A 123 -4.08 20.16 1.64
C GLY A 123 -3.57 18.82 2.19
N ALA A 124 -4.21 17.70 1.83
CA ALA A 124 -3.66 16.38 2.11
C ALA A 124 -2.32 16.15 1.37
N VAL A 125 -1.46 15.32 1.95
CA VAL A 125 -0.23 14.81 1.32
C VAL A 125 -0.51 13.39 0.85
N CYS A 126 -0.50 13.16 -0.46
CA CYS A 126 -0.82 11.87 -1.06
C CYS A 126 0.31 11.44 -1.99
N GLU A 127 1.21 10.61 -1.45
CA GLU A 127 2.42 10.16 -2.15
C GLU A 127 2.37 8.64 -2.34
N TRP A 128 3.05 8.15 -3.38
CA TRP A 128 3.20 6.72 -3.62
C TRP A 128 4.54 6.41 -4.27
N SER A 129 4.98 5.16 -4.14
CA SER A 129 6.21 4.67 -4.78
C SER A 129 6.11 3.18 -5.09
N ILE A 130 6.83 2.73 -6.12
CA ILE A 130 6.90 1.33 -6.51
C ILE A 130 7.85 0.57 -5.59
N VAL A 131 7.43 -0.60 -5.12
CA VAL A 131 8.27 -1.59 -4.44
C VAL A 131 8.50 -2.76 -5.41
N PRO A 132 9.69 -2.85 -6.03
CA PRO A 132 9.95 -3.82 -7.09
C PRO A 132 9.64 -5.27 -6.68
N GLY A 133 8.79 -5.93 -7.45
CA GLY A 133 8.41 -7.33 -7.24
C GLY A 133 7.38 -7.57 -6.12
N ILE A 134 6.84 -6.51 -5.50
CA ILE A 134 5.86 -6.61 -4.41
C ILE A 134 4.57 -5.87 -4.75
N GLY A 135 4.66 -4.58 -5.08
CA GLY A 135 3.52 -3.70 -5.31
C GLY A 135 3.90 -2.24 -5.10
N GLU A 136 3.11 -1.49 -4.33
CA GLU A 136 3.35 -0.06 -4.08
C GLU A 136 3.19 0.32 -2.61
N ASP A 137 4.00 1.28 -2.19
CA ASP A 137 3.87 1.97 -0.91
C ASP A 137 3.09 3.27 -1.13
N PHE A 138 2.13 3.54 -0.25
CA PHE A 138 1.31 4.75 -0.21
C PHE A 138 1.52 5.49 1.11
N VAL A 139 1.57 6.81 1.03
CA VAL A 139 1.75 7.69 2.19
C VAL A 139 0.68 8.77 2.16
N ILE A 140 -0.07 8.85 3.26
CA ILE A 140 -1.17 9.82 3.46
C ILE A 140 -0.89 10.76 4.65
N GLY A 141 -1.30 12.02 4.57
CA GLY A 141 -1.09 13.03 5.62
C GLY A 141 -1.88 14.31 5.42
#